data_AF-A0A7C6C8H9-F1
#
_entry.id   AF-A0A7C6C8H9-F1
#
_cell.length_a   1.000
_cell.length_b   1.000
_cell.length_c   1.000
_cell.angle_alpha   90.00
_cell.angle_beta   90.00
_cell.angle_gamma   90.00
#
_symmetry.space_group_name_H-M   'P 1'
#
loop_
_entity.id
_entity.type
_entity.pdbx_description
1 polymer ?
#
loop_
_entity_poly.entity_id
_entity_poly.type
_entity_poly.pdbx_seq_one_letter_code
_entity_poly.pdbx_strand_id
1 'polypeptide(L)'
;MKKSSIVMIGILTAAVLLTGCQFIFSVEVRYGIIEGWVYESTARPEDIIVMPSNETPRGYRRLPDAIVEVRDYYDSGLIVQTKADSSGRIYIPQLTTGKKLLIIQHPYYSGIRVEIPVYVWRDTVRVTSEPTVHYVIVGIDEYPKMKAENLKVSEKDAKNIKTVLVDGNRMKGYADILTNRQATKSNIKRAIENAARSAKPGDSLVFYFSGYADREIYAGGEARPLDHIVPYDGQDYGTAEQIRNSMITDGELRDWLSKFPNKNVTVILDVAYAKTFFDGKIRSQSLGAIMPMALQGTGYTVLGAASDGERTNVSQDKGSLFTTMLIDGIKSIGDDKITAWTLFNYAENAMRQFPQNPQFEGPKHTVIYIRNSYYW
;
A
#
# COMPACT_ATOMS: atom_id res chain seq x y z
N MET A 1 -1.91 -55.10 3.91
CA MET A 1 -1.08 -54.14 4.67
C MET A 1 -1.95 -52.99 5.17
N LYS A 2 -2.53 -53.08 6.38
CA LYS A 2 -3.27 -51.98 7.04
C LYS A 2 -3.50 -52.24 8.55
N LYS A 3 -2.59 -52.98 9.20
CA LYS A 3 -2.69 -53.33 10.64
C LYS A 3 -1.52 -52.86 11.52
N SER A 4 -0.50 -52.19 10.97
CA SER A 4 0.71 -51.85 11.75
C SER A 4 0.69 -50.48 12.44
N SER A 5 -0.19 -49.54 12.05
CA SER A 5 -0.16 -48.17 12.61
C SER A 5 -0.95 -48.02 13.92
N ILE A 6 -2.01 -48.81 14.12
CA ILE A 6 -2.84 -48.73 15.34
C ILE A 6 -2.12 -49.38 16.54
N VAL A 7 -1.33 -50.44 16.29
CA VAL A 7 -0.54 -51.10 17.33
C VAL A 7 0.63 -50.22 17.80
N MET A 8 1.20 -49.40 16.91
CA MET A 8 2.30 -48.49 17.28
C MET A 8 1.83 -47.30 18.14
N ILE A 9 0.62 -46.79 17.92
CA ILE A 9 0.01 -45.74 18.75
C ILE A 9 -0.35 -46.30 20.14
N GLY A 10 -0.92 -47.51 20.19
CA GLY A 10 -1.26 -48.17 21.46
C GLY A 10 -0.06 -48.42 22.37
N ILE A 11 1.09 -48.81 21.80
CA ILE A 11 2.34 -49.05 22.55
C ILE A 11 2.97 -47.74 23.03
N LEU A 12 2.89 -46.64 22.26
CA LEU A 12 3.39 -45.33 22.71
C LEU A 12 2.55 -44.75 23.87
N THR A 13 1.22 -44.90 23.84
CA THR A 13 0.35 -44.46 24.95
C THR A 13 0.56 -45.27 26.24
N ALA A 14 0.86 -46.57 26.13
CA ALA A 14 1.14 -47.42 27.29
C ALA A 14 2.51 -47.13 27.93
N ALA A 15 3.51 -46.74 27.14
CA ALA A 15 4.82 -46.35 27.65
C ALA A 15 4.83 -44.97 28.36
N VAL A 16 3.96 -44.03 27.93
CA VAL A 16 3.87 -42.69 28.53
C VAL A 16 3.14 -42.72 29.88
N LEU A 17 2.18 -43.62 30.08
CA LEU A 17 1.46 -43.75 31.37
C LEU A 17 2.33 -44.33 32.51
N LEU A 18 3.46 -44.97 32.20
CA LEU A 18 4.39 -45.54 33.20
C LEU A 18 5.47 -44.57 33.70
N THR A 19 5.57 -43.36 33.12
CA THR A 19 6.65 -42.40 33.45
C THR A 19 6.21 -41.19 34.29
N GLY A 20 4.93 -41.09 34.66
CA GLY A 20 4.45 -40.01 35.54
C GLY A 20 4.57 -38.59 34.95
N CYS A 21 4.93 -38.43 33.68
CA CYS A 21 4.99 -37.13 33.02
C CYS A 21 3.58 -36.65 32.65
N GLN A 22 3.03 -35.73 33.45
CA GLN A 22 1.90 -34.91 33.01
C GLN A 22 2.37 -33.95 31.92
N PHE A 23 2.01 -34.22 30.67
CA PHE A 23 2.13 -33.21 29.61
C PHE A 23 1.03 -32.16 29.82
N ILE A 24 1.38 -31.05 30.47
CA ILE A 24 0.54 -29.86 30.49
C ILE A 24 0.66 -29.21 29.11
N PHE A 25 -0.32 -29.47 28.23
CA PHE A 25 -0.51 -28.65 27.04
C PHE A 25 -1.02 -27.29 27.50
N SER A 26 -0.12 -26.32 27.71
CA SER A 26 -0.52 -24.92 27.84
C SER A 26 -0.87 -24.40 26.45
N VAL A 27 -2.16 -24.44 26.10
CA VAL A 27 -2.67 -23.64 24.99
C VAL A 27 -2.71 -22.21 25.51
N GLU A 28 -1.67 -21.43 25.24
CA GLU A 28 -1.65 -20.00 25.53
C GLU A 28 -2.76 -19.33 24.70
N VAL A 29 -3.91 -19.06 25.32
CA VAL A 29 -5.01 -18.35 24.64
C VAL A 29 -4.58 -16.91 24.44
N ARG A 30 -4.36 -16.53 23.19
CA ARG A 30 -3.92 -15.18 22.81
C ARG A 30 -5.14 -14.31 22.50
N TYR A 31 -5.15 -13.11 23.07
CA TYR A 31 -6.23 -12.15 22.96
C TYR A 31 -5.82 -10.91 22.15
N GLY A 32 -6.79 -10.31 21.47
CA GLY A 32 -6.67 -9.05 20.73
C GLY A 32 -7.84 -8.12 20.99
N ILE A 33 -7.87 -7.00 20.27
CA ILE A 33 -8.87 -5.94 20.44
C ILE A 33 -9.43 -5.57 19.07
N ILE A 34 -10.72 -5.27 19.01
CA ILE A 34 -11.32 -4.55 17.88
C ILE A 34 -11.61 -3.12 18.34
N GLU A 35 -11.04 -2.15 17.66
CA GLU A 35 -11.41 -0.75 17.83
C GLU A 35 -11.59 -0.09 16.46
N GLY A 36 -12.60 0.77 16.35
CA GLY A 36 -12.81 1.55 15.14
C GLY A 36 -13.99 2.49 15.27
N TRP A 37 -14.26 3.24 14.21
CA TRP A 37 -15.41 4.12 14.10
C TRP A 37 -16.29 3.64 12.95
N VAL A 38 -17.58 3.52 13.24
CA VAL A 38 -18.60 3.13 12.27
C VAL A 38 -19.09 4.38 11.54
N TYR A 39 -19.13 4.30 10.22
CA TYR A 39 -19.64 5.36 9.37
C TYR A 39 -20.65 4.80 8.37
N GLU A 40 -21.66 5.60 8.03
CA GLU A 40 -22.57 5.34 6.93
C GLU A 40 -22.32 6.33 5.79
N SER A 41 -22.51 5.90 4.54
CA SER A 41 -22.45 6.80 3.40
C SER A 41 -23.60 7.81 3.46
N THR A 42 -23.31 9.07 3.15
CA THR A 42 -24.33 10.11 3.02
C THR A 42 -25.22 9.92 1.79
N ALA A 43 -24.83 9.05 0.85
CA ALA A 43 -25.57 8.76 -0.37
C ALA A 43 -26.39 7.45 -0.28
N ARG A 44 -25.91 6.46 0.48
CA ARG A 44 -26.49 5.11 0.56
C ARG A 44 -26.38 4.55 1.99
N PRO A 45 -27.46 4.51 2.78
CA PRO A 45 -27.38 4.07 4.18
C PRO A 45 -26.96 2.59 4.35
N GLU A 46 -27.06 1.79 3.29
CA GLU A 46 -26.57 0.40 3.26
C GLU A 46 -25.05 0.28 3.12
N ASP A 47 -24.38 1.37 2.77
CA ASP A 47 -22.93 1.45 2.65
C ASP A 47 -22.34 1.88 4.01
N ILE A 48 -22.21 0.88 4.90
CA ILE A 48 -21.61 1.04 6.23
C ILE A 48 -20.17 0.53 6.20
N ILE A 49 -19.27 1.30 6.79
CA ILE A 49 -17.86 0.98 6.93
C ILE A 49 -17.43 1.08 8.39
N VAL A 50 -16.31 0.42 8.71
CA VAL A 50 -15.56 0.65 9.96
C VAL A 50 -14.17 1.12 9.59
N MET A 51 -13.67 2.12 10.31
CA MET A 51 -12.31 2.61 10.13
C MET A 51 -11.54 2.62 11.44
N PRO A 52 -10.20 2.48 11.39
CA PRO A 52 -9.35 2.56 12.56
C PRO A 52 -9.10 3.99 13.05
N SER A 53 -9.68 5.01 12.40
CA SER A 53 -9.52 6.41 12.78
C SER A 53 -10.86 7.11 12.96
N ASN A 54 -10.85 8.15 13.79
CA ASN A 54 -12.00 9.02 14.04
C ASN A 54 -12.16 10.15 12.99
N GLU A 55 -11.32 10.13 11.96
CA GLU A 55 -11.40 11.05 10.82
C GLU A 55 -12.58 10.63 9.94
N THR A 56 -13.52 11.54 9.72
CA THR A 56 -14.72 11.24 8.94
C THR A 56 -14.41 11.27 7.45
N PRO A 57 -14.57 10.15 6.71
CA PRO A 57 -14.29 10.14 5.29
C PRO A 57 -15.21 11.06 4.51
N ARG A 58 -14.70 11.56 3.40
CA ARG A 58 -15.51 12.32 2.45
C ARG A 58 -16.68 11.47 1.96
N GLY A 59 -17.90 12.00 2.04
CA GLY A 59 -19.11 11.30 1.63
C GLY A 59 -19.66 10.30 2.65
N TYR A 60 -19.13 10.30 3.86
CA TYR A 60 -19.60 9.49 4.98
C TYR A 60 -19.93 10.38 6.19
N ARG A 61 -20.78 9.88 7.08
CA ARG A 61 -21.05 10.45 8.40
C ARG A 61 -20.99 9.37 9.46
N ARG A 62 -20.69 9.75 10.70
CA ARG A 62 -20.59 8.82 11.84
C ARG A 62 -21.94 8.16 12.09
N LEU A 63 -21.91 6.88 12.46
CA LEU A 63 -23.10 6.10 12.78
C LEU A 63 -23.10 5.71 14.27
N PRO A 64 -23.52 6.62 15.18
CA PRO A 64 -23.65 6.31 16.60
C PRO A 64 -24.72 5.25 16.83
N ASP A 65 -24.67 4.55 17.95
CA ASP A 65 -25.65 3.55 18.40
C ASP A 65 -25.80 2.31 17.48
N ALA A 66 -25.01 2.20 16.42
CA ALA A 66 -24.96 1.02 15.56
C ALA A 66 -24.73 -0.23 16.40
N ILE A 67 -25.57 -1.25 16.23
CA ILE A 67 -25.41 -2.53 16.93
C ILE A 67 -24.34 -3.31 16.20
N VAL A 68 -23.33 -3.78 16.93
CA VAL A 68 -22.22 -4.53 16.37
C VAL A 68 -22.14 -5.89 17.05
N GLU A 69 -22.40 -6.94 16.29
CA GLU A 69 -22.11 -8.31 16.70
C GLU A 69 -20.74 -8.72 16.15
N VAL A 70 -19.94 -9.39 16.97
CA VAL A 70 -18.74 -10.09 16.54
C VAL A 70 -19.05 -11.57 16.62
N ARG A 71 -18.92 -12.26 15.50
CA ARG A 71 -19.10 -13.70 15.39
C ARG A 71 -17.81 -14.37 14.98
N ASP A 72 -17.68 -15.66 15.29
CA ASP A 72 -16.65 -16.46 14.64
C ASP A 72 -16.95 -16.54 13.14
N TYR A 73 -15.92 -16.42 12.31
CA TYR A 73 -16.11 -16.37 10.86
C TYR A 73 -16.56 -17.73 10.29
N TYR A 74 -16.13 -18.85 10.88
CA TYR A 74 -16.33 -20.17 10.28
C TYR A 74 -17.63 -20.83 10.73
N ASP A 75 -17.95 -20.76 12.02
CA ASP A 75 -19.15 -21.40 12.57
C ASP A 75 -20.29 -20.40 12.86
N SER A 76 -20.06 -19.10 12.64
CA SER A 76 -21.04 -18.02 12.89
C SER A 76 -21.52 -17.92 14.34
N GLY A 77 -20.81 -18.54 15.29
CA GLY A 77 -21.08 -18.44 16.71
C GLY A 77 -20.91 -17.01 17.19
N LEU A 78 -21.90 -16.49 17.93
CA LEU A 78 -21.82 -15.16 18.52
C LEU A 78 -20.74 -15.15 19.62
N ILE A 79 -19.78 -14.25 19.48
CA ILE A 79 -18.71 -14.05 20.48
C ILE A 79 -19.11 -12.93 21.43
N VAL A 80 -19.50 -11.78 20.89
CA VAL A 80 -19.90 -10.61 21.67
C VAL A 80 -20.79 -9.70 20.86
N GLN A 81 -21.65 -8.94 21.54
CA GLN A 81 -22.45 -7.88 20.95
C GLN A 81 -22.23 -6.59 21.72
N THR A 82 -22.08 -5.48 21.01
CA THR A 82 -21.90 -4.14 21.56
C THR A 82 -22.67 -3.11 20.74
N LYS A 83 -22.56 -1.84 21.12
CA LYS A 83 -23.02 -0.69 20.33
C LYS A 83 -21.90 0.31 20.12
N ALA A 84 -21.92 0.98 18.98
CA ALA A 84 -21.10 2.16 18.76
C ALA A 84 -21.51 3.28 19.73
N ASP A 85 -20.52 4.00 20.29
CA ASP A 85 -20.79 5.12 21.18
C ASP A 85 -21.33 6.36 20.43
N SER A 86 -21.57 7.46 21.16
CA SER A 86 -22.04 8.74 20.57
C SER A 86 -21.11 9.31 19.50
N SER A 87 -19.85 8.91 19.48
CA SER A 87 -18.86 9.31 18.49
C SER A 87 -18.79 8.35 17.29
N GLY A 88 -19.56 7.26 17.32
CA GLY A 88 -19.51 6.14 16.35
C GLY A 88 -18.43 5.11 16.69
N ARG A 89 -17.75 5.19 17.84
CA ARG A 89 -16.63 4.30 18.19
C ARG A 89 -17.14 2.97 18.69
N ILE A 90 -16.51 1.89 18.23
CA ILE A 90 -16.59 0.55 18.80
C ILE A 90 -15.26 0.21 19.48
N TYR A 91 -15.34 -0.43 20.65
CA TYR A 91 -14.18 -0.94 21.37
C TYR A 91 -14.54 -2.27 22.02
N ILE A 92 -13.86 -3.33 21.60
CA ILE A 92 -14.15 -4.71 21.98
C ILE A 92 -12.83 -5.39 22.35
N PRO A 93 -12.48 -5.41 23.65
CA PRO A 93 -11.25 -6.03 24.11
C PRO A 93 -11.42 -7.55 24.29
N GLN A 94 -10.31 -8.24 24.54
CA GLN A 94 -10.27 -9.65 24.95
C GLN A 94 -10.89 -10.64 23.94
N LEU A 95 -10.71 -10.38 22.65
CA LEU A 95 -11.17 -11.29 21.60
C LEU A 95 -10.11 -12.34 21.29
N THR A 96 -10.51 -13.60 21.11
CA THR A 96 -9.58 -14.63 20.62
C THR A 96 -9.02 -14.23 19.26
N THR A 97 -7.72 -14.42 19.07
CA THR A 97 -7.09 -14.16 17.78
C THR A 97 -7.70 -15.03 16.68
N GLY A 98 -7.74 -14.52 15.45
CA GLY A 98 -8.29 -15.23 14.29
C GLY A 98 -9.31 -14.41 13.50
N LYS A 99 -9.81 -15.02 12.43
CA LYS A 99 -10.82 -14.40 11.55
C LYS A 99 -12.18 -14.34 12.25
N LYS A 100 -12.76 -13.15 12.34
CA LYS A 100 -14.08 -12.87 12.89
C LYS A 100 -14.98 -12.22 11.84
N LEU A 101 -16.27 -12.20 12.10
CA LEU A 101 -17.26 -11.50 11.29
C LEU A 101 -17.91 -10.43 12.14
N LEU A 102 -17.69 -9.15 11.81
CA LEU A 102 -18.48 -8.06 12.35
C LEU A 102 -19.78 -7.97 11.58
N ILE A 103 -20.87 -7.84 12.31
CA ILE A 103 -22.19 -7.65 11.75
C ILE A 103 -22.72 -6.36 12.33
N ILE A 104 -22.82 -5.35 11.48
CA ILE A 104 -23.29 -4.02 11.86
C ILE A 104 -24.73 -3.87 11.43
N GLN A 105 -25.60 -3.66 12.39
CA GLN A 105 -27.01 -3.37 12.16
C GLN A 105 -27.24 -1.87 12.33
N HIS A 106 -27.89 -1.28 11.33
CA HIS A 106 -28.16 0.14 11.34
C HIS A 106 -29.17 0.49 12.46
N PRO A 107 -28.89 1.48 13.32
CA PRO A 107 -29.73 1.78 14.48
C PRO A 107 -31.14 2.29 14.11
N TYR A 108 -31.29 2.89 12.92
CA TYR A 108 -32.54 3.49 12.45
C TYR A 108 -33.22 2.73 11.31
N TYR A 109 -32.53 1.77 10.67
CA TYR A 109 -33.04 1.06 9.49
C TYR A 109 -32.89 -0.44 9.72
N SER A 110 -33.95 -1.08 10.21
CA SER A 110 -33.94 -2.48 10.65
C SER A 110 -33.56 -3.50 9.56
N GLY A 111 -33.69 -3.15 8.28
CA GLY A 111 -33.30 -4.00 7.15
C GLY A 111 -31.83 -3.89 6.74
N ILE A 112 -31.08 -2.93 7.29
CA ILE A 112 -29.68 -2.71 6.90
C ILE A 112 -28.76 -3.43 7.87
N ARG A 113 -28.10 -4.47 7.34
CA ARG A 113 -27.14 -5.29 8.04
C ARG A 113 -25.92 -5.47 7.14
N VAL A 114 -24.76 -5.02 7.60
CA VAL A 114 -23.50 -5.11 6.84
C VAL A 114 -22.57 -6.09 7.54
N GLU A 115 -22.06 -7.06 6.77
CA GLU A 115 -21.13 -8.06 7.25
C GLU A 115 -19.71 -7.68 6.81
N ILE A 116 -18.81 -7.60 7.80
CA ILE A 116 -17.45 -7.09 7.67
C ILE A 116 -16.53 -8.17 8.23
N PRO A 117 -15.89 -9.00 7.37
CA PRO A 117 -14.86 -9.91 7.84
C PRO A 117 -13.69 -9.11 8.41
N VAL A 118 -13.17 -9.55 9.55
CA VAL A 118 -12.02 -8.92 10.22
C VAL A 118 -11.08 -9.98 10.74
N TYR A 119 -9.86 -9.56 11.06
CA TYR A 119 -8.93 -10.43 11.76
C TYR A 119 -8.47 -9.80 13.07
N VAL A 120 -8.63 -10.56 14.16
CA VAL A 120 -8.15 -10.16 15.49
C VAL A 120 -6.74 -10.69 15.69
N TRP A 121 -5.80 -9.78 15.94
CA TRP A 121 -4.40 -10.11 16.19
C TRP A 121 -4.01 -9.86 17.65
N ARG A 122 -2.90 -10.45 18.06
CA ARG A 122 -2.18 -10.02 19.26
C ARG A 122 -1.80 -8.54 19.10
N ASP A 123 -2.21 -7.71 20.06
CA ASP A 123 -1.81 -6.30 20.16
C ASP A 123 -2.17 -5.38 18.96
N THR A 124 -3.06 -5.80 18.04
CA THR A 124 -3.47 -4.96 16.88
C THR A 124 -4.95 -4.61 16.93
N VAL A 125 -5.26 -3.40 16.47
CA VAL A 125 -6.48 -2.64 16.79
C VAL A 125 -7.48 -2.53 15.62
N ARG A 126 -7.11 -2.89 14.38
CA ARG A 126 -7.76 -2.29 13.20
C ARG A 126 -8.75 -3.19 12.49
N VAL A 127 -10.02 -2.79 12.50
CA VAL A 127 -11.11 -3.39 11.75
C VAL A 127 -11.54 -2.48 10.59
N THR A 128 -11.55 -3.03 9.36
CA THR A 128 -12.22 -2.44 8.19
C THR A 128 -12.95 -3.53 7.41
N SER A 129 -13.91 -3.15 6.56
CA SER A 129 -14.36 -4.03 5.46
C SER A 129 -13.15 -4.46 4.65
N GLU A 130 -13.04 -5.75 4.29
CA GLU A 130 -11.88 -6.37 3.61
C GLU A 130 -11.15 -5.36 2.70
N PRO A 131 -10.05 -4.75 3.19
CA PRO A 131 -9.42 -3.64 2.50
C PRO A 131 -8.80 -4.14 1.21
N THR A 132 -8.95 -3.35 0.14
CA THR A 132 -8.34 -3.63 -1.15
C THR A 132 -7.20 -2.67 -1.44
N VAL A 133 -6.26 -3.12 -2.25
CA VAL A 133 -5.13 -2.32 -2.70
C VAL A 133 -5.36 -1.92 -4.15
N HIS A 134 -5.37 -0.62 -4.43
CA HIS A 134 -5.38 -0.08 -5.77
C HIS A 134 -3.93 0.15 -6.18
N TYR A 135 -3.47 -0.49 -7.25
CA TYR A 135 -2.13 -0.34 -7.79
C TYR A 135 -2.18 0.47 -9.08
N VAL A 136 -1.38 1.53 -9.16
CA VAL A 136 -1.09 2.26 -10.40
C VAL A 136 0.39 2.08 -10.68
N ILE A 137 0.71 1.25 -11.69
CA ILE A 137 2.07 0.80 -11.98
C ILE A 137 2.48 1.35 -13.34
N VAL A 138 3.53 2.17 -13.37
CA VAL A 138 3.98 2.88 -14.55
C VAL A 138 5.41 2.51 -14.89
N GLY A 139 5.66 2.16 -16.16
CA GLY A 139 7.00 1.82 -16.67
C GLY A 139 7.21 2.36 -18.08
N ILE A 140 8.18 3.26 -18.26
CA ILE A 140 8.34 3.99 -19.53
C ILE A 140 9.79 3.96 -20.00
N ASP A 141 10.05 3.30 -21.13
CA ASP A 141 11.34 3.32 -21.82
C ASP A 141 11.30 4.11 -23.13
N GLU A 142 10.10 4.37 -23.66
CA GLU A 142 9.90 5.11 -24.92
C GLU A 142 9.49 6.57 -24.65
N TYR A 143 10.26 7.53 -25.17
CA TYR A 143 9.94 8.96 -25.08
C TYR A 143 10.06 9.61 -26.46
N PRO A 144 9.03 9.54 -27.32
CA PRO A 144 9.09 9.99 -28.71
C PRO A 144 9.35 11.49 -28.89
N LYS A 145 9.17 12.29 -27.83
CA LYS A 145 9.31 13.75 -27.84
C LYS A 145 10.54 14.24 -27.06
N MET A 146 11.43 13.33 -26.67
CA MET A 146 12.65 13.67 -25.93
C MET A 146 13.85 12.91 -26.49
N LYS A 147 15.04 13.46 -26.29
CA LYS A 147 16.30 12.74 -26.51
C LYS A 147 16.59 11.84 -25.31
N ALA A 148 15.83 10.76 -25.19
CA ALA A 148 16.02 9.74 -24.16
C ALA A 148 16.42 8.41 -24.80
N GLU A 149 17.39 7.72 -24.20
CA GLU A 149 17.73 6.36 -24.60
C GLU A 149 16.65 5.38 -24.13
N ASN A 150 16.24 4.47 -25.02
CA ASN A 150 15.37 3.35 -24.66
C ASN A 150 16.19 2.22 -24.06
N LEU A 151 16.18 2.17 -22.73
CA LEU A 151 16.97 1.23 -21.95
C LEU A 151 16.32 -0.14 -21.79
N LYS A 152 15.06 -0.33 -22.24
CA LYS A 152 14.29 -1.59 -22.15
C LYS A 152 14.24 -2.18 -20.73
N VAL A 153 14.14 -1.32 -19.71
CA VAL A 153 14.19 -1.70 -18.29
C VAL A 153 12.89 -1.35 -17.58
N SER A 154 12.36 -0.15 -17.78
CA SER A 154 11.25 0.38 -16.99
C SER A 154 9.94 -0.36 -17.23
N GLU A 155 9.64 -0.73 -18.48
CA GLU A 155 8.47 -1.56 -18.80
C GLU A 155 8.58 -2.95 -18.15
N LYS A 156 9.79 -3.52 -18.14
CA LYS A 156 10.07 -4.82 -17.53
C LYS A 156 9.90 -4.74 -16.00
N ASP A 157 10.41 -3.70 -15.38
CA ASP A 157 10.28 -3.48 -13.95
C ASP A 157 8.81 -3.33 -13.53
N ALA A 158 8.01 -2.55 -14.27
CA ALA A 158 6.57 -2.45 -14.05
C ALA A 158 5.85 -3.82 -14.10
N LYS A 159 6.18 -4.66 -15.09
CA LYS A 159 5.63 -6.02 -15.21
C LYS A 159 6.06 -6.93 -14.04
N ASN A 160 7.31 -6.82 -13.61
CA ASN A 160 7.83 -7.59 -12.49
C ASN A 160 7.18 -7.18 -11.17
N ILE A 161 7.01 -5.87 -10.94
CA ILE A 161 6.30 -5.32 -9.78
C ILE A 161 4.85 -5.80 -9.77
N LYS A 162 4.14 -5.75 -10.90
CA LYS A 162 2.78 -6.30 -11.00
C LYS A 162 2.76 -7.77 -10.59
N THR A 163 3.67 -8.58 -11.15
CA THR A 163 3.75 -10.01 -10.84
C THR A 163 3.98 -10.27 -9.35
N VAL A 164 4.87 -9.50 -8.71
CA VAL A 164 5.26 -9.75 -7.32
C VAL A 164 4.30 -9.09 -6.33
N LEU A 165 4.07 -7.78 -6.44
CA LEU A 165 3.24 -7.03 -5.49
C LEU A 165 1.74 -7.20 -5.69
N VAL A 166 1.29 -7.65 -6.86
CA VAL A 166 -0.14 -7.85 -7.14
C VAL A 166 -0.47 -9.34 -7.21
N ASP A 167 0.13 -10.09 -8.14
CA ASP A 167 -0.26 -11.50 -8.36
C ASP A 167 0.23 -12.44 -7.27
N GLY A 168 1.44 -12.19 -6.74
CA GLY A 168 2.02 -12.96 -5.63
C GLY A 168 1.43 -12.60 -4.27
N ASN A 169 0.70 -11.50 -4.18
CA ASN A 169 0.24 -10.92 -2.94
C ASN A 169 -1.15 -11.43 -2.57
N ARG A 170 -1.35 -11.78 -1.29
CA ARG A 170 -2.67 -12.19 -0.78
C ARG A 170 -3.56 -11.01 -0.43
N MET A 171 -3.01 -9.80 -0.42
CA MET A 171 -3.84 -8.60 -0.38
C MET A 171 -4.69 -8.50 -1.63
N LYS A 172 -6.02 -8.47 -1.49
CA LYS A 172 -6.93 -8.27 -2.62
C LYS A 172 -6.62 -6.92 -3.26
N GLY A 173 -6.42 -6.88 -4.57
CA GLY A 173 -6.12 -5.62 -5.25
C GLY A 173 -6.42 -5.61 -6.73
N TYR A 174 -6.50 -4.40 -7.27
CA TYR A 174 -6.74 -4.11 -8.68
C TYR A 174 -5.55 -3.30 -9.19
N ALA A 175 -5.03 -3.65 -10.37
CA ALA A 175 -3.86 -3.00 -10.93
C ALA A 175 -4.15 -2.39 -12.30
N ASP A 176 -3.96 -1.07 -12.40
CA ASP A 176 -3.79 -0.37 -13.66
C ASP A 176 -2.30 -0.33 -14.00
N ILE A 177 -1.90 -1.04 -15.06
CA ILE A 177 -0.53 -1.03 -15.58
C ILE A 177 -0.47 -0.17 -16.83
N LEU A 178 0.39 0.85 -16.82
CA LEU A 178 0.57 1.78 -17.93
C LEU A 178 2.03 1.72 -18.38
N THR A 179 2.27 1.19 -19.58
CA THR A 179 3.62 1.11 -20.14
C THR A 179 3.76 1.85 -21.47
N ASN A 180 4.92 2.48 -21.67
CA ASN A 180 5.28 3.21 -22.89
C ASN A 180 4.12 4.09 -23.40
N ARG A 181 3.63 3.86 -24.63
CA ARG A 181 2.54 4.64 -25.25
C ARG A 181 1.26 4.81 -24.40
N GLN A 182 1.01 3.92 -23.45
CA GLN A 182 -0.15 4.00 -22.56
C GLN A 182 0.08 4.98 -21.40
N ALA A 183 1.33 5.20 -21.00
CA ALA A 183 1.74 6.01 -19.87
C ALA A 183 1.84 7.50 -20.20
N THR A 184 0.81 8.04 -20.86
CA THR A 184 0.69 9.49 -21.07
C THR A 184 0.32 10.20 -19.77
N LYS A 185 0.62 11.49 -19.66
CA LYS A 185 0.26 12.32 -18.50
C LYS A 185 -1.22 12.19 -18.15
N SER A 186 -2.09 12.26 -19.16
CA SER A 186 -3.53 12.15 -18.98
C SER A 186 -3.98 10.78 -18.47
N ASN A 187 -3.33 9.70 -18.90
CA ASN A 187 -3.70 8.34 -18.53
C ASN A 187 -3.22 8.02 -17.11
N ILE A 188 -2.02 8.45 -16.74
CA ILE A 188 -1.49 8.32 -15.38
C ILE A 188 -2.39 9.05 -14.39
N LYS A 189 -2.71 10.33 -14.67
CA LYS A 189 -3.66 11.11 -13.86
C LYS A 189 -5.01 10.39 -13.71
N ARG A 190 -5.56 9.90 -14.83
CA ARG A 190 -6.87 9.23 -14.83
C ARG A 190 -6.85 7.93 -14.03
N ALA A 191 -5.78 7.14 -14.09
CA ALA A 191 -5.63 5.91 -13.29
C ALA A 191 -5.63 6.22 -11.79
N ILE A 192 -4.85 7.22 -11.35
CA ILE A 192 -4.82 7.67 -9.95
C ILE A 192 -6.20 8.17 -9.51
N GLU A 193 -6.87 9.00 -10.31
CA GLU A 193 -8.20 9.51 -9.99
C GLU A 193 -9.29 8.42 -10.00
N ASN A 194 -9.15 7.40 -10.87
CA ASN A 194 -10.06 6.25 -10.88
C ASN A 194 -9.92 5.43 -9.60
N ALA A 195 -8.69 5.12 -9.20
CA ALA A 195 -8.40 4.46 -7.92
C ALA A 195 -8.98 5.25 -6.74
N ALA A 196 -8.80 6.57 -6.72
CA ALA A 196 -9.38 7.42 -5.68
C ALA A 196 -10.92 7.41 -5.68
N ARG A 197 -11.56 7.36 -6.86
CA ARG A 197 -13.03 7.30 -6.98
C ARG A 197 -13.62 5.95 -6.58
N SER A 198 -12.92 4.85 -6.82
CA SER A 198 -13.36 3.50 -6.48
C SER A 198 -13.01 3.09 -5.05
N ALA A 199 -12.08 3.80 -4.41
CA ALA A 199 -11.58 3.46 -3.09
C ALA A 199 -12.63 3.59 -1.98
N LYS A 200 -12.67 2.56 -1.15
CA LYS A 200 -13.36 2.57 0.14
C LYS A 200 -12.42 3.10 1.22
N PRO A 201 -12.92 3.62 2.36
CA PRO A 201 -12.02 4.27 3.32
C PRO A 201 -11.00 3.36 4.04
N GLY A 202 -11.12 2.03 3.93
CA GLY A 202 -10.10 1.07 4.37
C GLY A 202 -9.04 0.70 3.33
N ASP A 203 -9.26 1.06 2.06
CA ASP A 203 -8.39 0.70 0.95
C ASP A 203 -7.04 1.43 1.02
N SER A 204 -6.06 0.95 0.26
CA SER A 204 -4.78 1.61 0.03
C SER A 204 -4.52 1.87 -1.44
N LEU A 205 -3.65 2.85 -1.72
CA LEU A 205 -3.13 3.13 -3.05
C LEU A 205 -1.61 2.85 -3.06
N VAL A 206 -1.14 2.12 -4.07
CA VAL A 206 0.29 1.97 -4.37
C VAL A 206 0.53 2.56 -5.74
N PHE A 207 1.25 3.68 -5.80
CA PHE A 207 1.75 4.27 -7.04
C PHE A 207 3.22 3.87 -7.23
N TYR A 208 3.51 3.12 -8.28
CA TYR A 208 4.86 2.74 -8.68
C TYR A 208 5.21 3.41 -10.00
N PHE A 209 6.39 4.03 -10.09
CA PHE A 209 6.89 4.63 -11.32
C PHE A 209 8.36 4.26 -11.55
N SER A 210 8.65 3.76 -12.75
CA SER A 210 10.01 3.57 -13.28
C SER A 210 10.11 4.26 -14.65
N GLY A 211 11.16 5.08 -14.82
CA GLY A 211 11.36 5.89 -16.03
C GLY A 211 12.30 7.08 -15.81
N TYR A 212 12.14 8.11 -16.64
CA TYR A 212 12.96 9.32 -16.55
C TYR A 212 12.42 10.31 -15.51
N ALA A 213 13.34 10.89 -14.77
CA ALA A 213 13.16 12.06 -13.93
C ALA A 213 14.44 12.89 -14.00
N ASP A 214 14.30 14.21 -13.88
CA ASP A 214 15.42 15.13 -13.74
C ASP A 214 15.08 16.20 -12.69
N ARG A 215 16.10 16.86 -12.17
CA ARG A 215 15.97 17.97 -11.21
C ARG A 215 15.78 19.32 -11.90
N GLU A 216 15.99 19.37 -13.21
CA GLU A 216 15.95 20.57 -14.03
C GLU A 216 15.30 20.30 -15.39
N ILE A 217 14.70 21.34 -15.97
CA ILE A 217 14.32 21.35 -17.39
C ILE A 217 15.27 22.28 -18.16
N TYR A 218 15.57 21.93 -19.41
CA TYR A 218 16.41 22.74 -20.29
C TYR A 218 15.54 23.48 -21.31
N ALA A 219 15.54 24.82 -21.28
CA ALA A 219 14.74 25.63 -22.20
C ALA A 219 15.54 26.84 -22.70
N GLY A 220 15.74 26.93 -24.02
CA GLY A 220 16.35 28.10 -24.64
C GLY A 220 17.80 28.40 -24.20
N GLY A 221 18.57 27.39 -23.79
CA GLY A 221 19.96 27.57 -23.35
C GLY A 221 20.14 27.64 -21.82
N GLU A 222 19.05 27.66 -21.05
CA GLU A 222 19.07 27.76 -19.60
C GLU A 222 18.47 26.52 -18.94
N ALA A 223 19.11 26.04 -17.87
CA ALA A 223 18.55 25.02 -16.99
C ALA A 223 17.72 25.70 -15.88
N ARG A 224 16.53 25.15 -15.61
CA ARG A 224 15.61 25.66 -14.57
C ARG A 224 15.21 24.53 -13.63
N PRO A 225 15.35 24.71 -12.29
CA PRO A 225 14.98 23.69 -11.32
C PRO A 225 13.50 23.27 -11.42
N LEU A 226 13.25 21.97 -11.47
CA LEU A 226 11.92 21.35 -11.48
C LEU A 226 12.00 19.89 -11.02
N ASP A 227 11.28 19.54 -9.95
CA ASP A 227 11.14 18.15 -9.51
C ASP A 227 10.00 17.49 -10.29
N HIS A 228 10.34 16.57 -11.20
CA HIS A 228 9.35 16.00 -12.11
C HIS A 228 9.72 14.59 -12.57
N ILE A 229 8.67 13.81 -12.85
CA ILE A 229 8.76 12.57 -13.62
C ILE A 229 8.23 12.83 -15.04
N VAL A 230 8.79 12.10 -16.00
CA VAL A 230 8.49 12.30 -17.41
C VAL A 230 7.47 11.26 -17.88
N PRO A 231 6.26 11.66 -18.32
CA PRO A 231 5.33 10.74 -18.97
C PRO A 231 5.74 10.49 -20.43
N TYR A 232 5.13 9.50 -21.08
CA TYR A 232 5.43 9.14 -22.49
C TYR A 232 5.35 10.34 -23.45
N ASP A 233 4.39 11.24 -23.22
CA ASP A 233 4.14 12.43 -24.02
C ASP A 233 4.86 13.70 -23.52
N GLY A 234 5.76 13.56 -22.55
CA GLY A 234 6.67 14.61 -22.08
C GLY A 234 7.65 15.03 -23.17
N GLN A 235 8.02 16.32 -23.20
CA GLN A 235 8.87 16.89 -24.25
C GLN A 235 10.02 17.74 -23.69
N ASP A 236 11.18 17.71 -24.34
CA ASP A 236 12.40 18.47 -23.96
C ASP A 236 12.68 19.67 -24.89
N TYR A 237 11.70 20.05 -25.70
CA TYR A 237 11.78 21.15 -26.66
C TYR A 237 10.62 22.14 -26.50
N GLY A 238 10.84 23.36 -27.00
CA GLY A 238 9.89 24.47 -26.93
C GLY A 238 10.19 25.43 -25.78
N THR A 239 9.18 26.18 -25.36
CA THR A 239 9.26 27.10 -24.22
C THR A 239 9.32 26.34 -22.89
N ALA A 240 9.87 26.96 -21.84
CA ALA A 240 9.89 26.39 -20.49
C ALA A 240 8.49 25.99 -20.00
N GLU A 241 7.47 26.76 -20.34
CA GLU A 241 6.08 26.46 -20.00
C GLU A 241 5.57 25.20 -20.71
N GLN A 242 5.85 25.05 -22.01
CA GLN A 242 5.43 23.86 -22.77
C GLN A 242 6.10 22.59 -22.23
N ILE A 243 7.40 22.65 -21.94
CA ILE A 243 8.15 21.56 -21.34
C ILE A 243 7.53 21.20 -19.98
N ARG A 244 7.42 22.16 -19.06
CA ARG A 244 6.82 21.95 -17.72
C ARG A 244 5.42 21.35 -17.81
N ASN A 245 4.54 21.89 -18.66
CA ASN A 245 3.16 21.43 -18.78
C ASN A 245 3.06 19.99 -19.31
N SER A 246 4.07 19.51 -20.03
CA SER A 246 4.15 18.12 -20.52
C SER A 246 4.66 17.12 -19.46
N MET A 247 5.35 17.58 -18.41
CA MET A 247 5.89 16.73 -17.34
C MET A 247 4.87 16.50 -16.22
N ILE A 248 5.11 15.55 -15.32
CA ILE A 248 4.35 15.42 -14.08
C ILE A 248 5.22 15.96 -12.95
N THR A 249 4.88 17.16 -12.47
CA THR A 249 5.58 17.75 -11.32
C THR A 249 5.24 17.01 -10.04
N ASP A 250 6.12 17.11 -9.06
CA ASP A 250 5.90 16.61 -7.70
C ASP A 250 4.57 17.16 -7.11
N GLY A 251 4.29 18.46 -7.28
CA GLY A 251 3.06 19.11 -6.87
C GLY A 251 1.81 18.56 -7.56
N GLU A 252 1.85 18.36 -8.89
CA GLU A 252 0.75 17.72 -9.61
C GLU A 252 0.50 16.28 -9.14
N LEU A 253 1.56 15.51 -8.92
CA LEU A 253 1.46 14.15 -8.41
C LEU A 253 0.80 14.15 -7.02
N ARG A 254 1.25 15.02 -6.10
CA ARG A 254 0.61 15.18 -4.77
C ARG A 254 -0.87 15.50 -4.92
N ASP A 255 -1.21 16.48 -5.76
CA ASP A 255 -2.59 16.93 -5.92
C ASP A 255 -3.49 15.80 -6.46
N TRP A 256 -2.96 14.91 -7.30
CA TRP A 256 -3.68 13.72 -7.76
C TRP A 256 -3.82 12.66 -6.67
N LEU A 257 -2.74 12.36 -5.94
CA LEU A 257 -2.74 11.38 -4.84
C LEU A 257 -3.63 11.83 -3.67
N SER A 258 -3.72 13.13 -3.39
CA SER A 258 -4.54 13.71 -2.31
C SER A 258 -6.04 13.48 -2.46
N LYS A 259 -6.48 13.07 -3.66
CA LYS A 259 -7.88 12.71 -3.92
C LYS A 259 -8.25 11.36 -3.34
N PHE A 260 -7.27 10.51 -3.03
CA PHE A 260 -7.52 9.23 -2.37
C PHE A 260 -8.14 9.51 -0.98
N PRO A 261 -9.18 8.77 -0.56
CA PRO A 261 -10.02 9.15 0.58
C PRO A 261 -9.32 9.07 1.95
N ASN A 262 -8.11 8.53 2.02
CA ASN A 262 -7.32 8.37 3.23
C ASN A 262 -5.82 8.55 2.94
N LYS A 263 -4.98 8.51 3.98
CA LYS A 263 -3.51 8.64 3.87
C LYS A 263 -2.77 7.32 3.60
N ASN A 264 -3.48 6.22 3.35
CA ASN A 264 -2.89 4.91 3.07
C ASN A 264 -2.38 4.82 1.63
N VAL A 265 -1.47 5.74 1.30
CA VAL A 265 -0.86 5.89 -0.03
C VAL A 265 0.62 5.55 0.10
N THR A 266 1.08 4.62 -0.73
CA THR A 266 2.48 4.28 -0.90
C THR A 266 2.94 4.76 -2.27
N VAL A 267 4.05 5.49 -2.32
CA VAL A 267 4.67 5.97 -3.55
C VAL A 267 6.04 5.31 -3.67
N ILE A 268 6.31 4.63 -4.77
CA ILE A 268 7.61 4.01 -5.08
C ILE A 268 8.13 4.64 -6.37
N LEU A 269 9.24 5.36 -6.27
CA LEU A 269 9.87 6.08 -7.38
C LEU A 269 11.22 5.44 -7.72
N ASP A 270 11.26 4.64 -8.79
CA ASP A 270 12.50 4.11 -9.37
C ASP A 270 13.04 5.03 -10.46
N VAL A 271 13.55 6.18 -10.00
CA VAL A 271 14.04 7.26 -10.86
C VAL A 271 15.29 7.91 -10.27
N ALA A 272 16.08 8.56 -11.13
CA ALA A 272 17.17 9.42 -10.68
C ALA A 272 16.64 10.58 -9.84
N TYR A 273 17.45 11.07 -8.90
CA TYR A 273 17.11 12.21 -8.05
C TYR A 273 15.80 12.05 -7.24
N ALA A 274 15.36 10.81 -6.98
CA ALA A 274 14.07 10.53 -6.35
C ALA A 274 13.87 11.28 -5.02
N LYS A 275 14.95 11.50 -4.25
CA LYS A 275 14.90 12.27 -2.98
C LYS A 275 14.30 13.67 -3.13
N THR A 276 14.44 14.30 -4.28
CA THR A 276 13.96 15.66 -4.53
C THR A 276 12.44 15.81 -4.35
N PHE A 277 11.67 14.73 -4.52
CA PHE A 277 10.21 14.70 -4.32
C PHE A 277 9.80 14.81 -2.83
N PHE A 278 10.74 14.60 -1.90
CA PHE A 278 10.47 14.55 -0.45
C PHE A 278 11.69 14.97 0.40
N ASP A 279 12.43 15.99 -0.05
CA ASP A 279 13.57 16.57 0.68
C ASP A 279 13.23 17.88 1.42
N GLY A 280 12.02 18.42 1.21
CA GLY A 280 11.56 19.66 1.83
C GLY A 280 12.16 20.93 1.23
N LYS A 281 12.92 20.82 0.13
CA LYS A 281 13.54 21.98 -0.53
C LYS A 281 12.53 22.64 -1.47
N ILE A 282 12.37 23.95 -1.32
CA ILE A 282 11.54 24.78 -2.21
C ILE A 282 12.40 25.15 -3.43
N ARG A 283 12.04 24.64 -4.61
CA ARG A 283 12.69 25.03 -5.87
C ARG A 283 11.84 26.09 -6.57
N SER A 284 12.45 27.21 -6.96
CA SER A 284 11.75 28.32 -7.63
C SER A 284 11.30 27.89 -9.03
N GLN A 285 9.99 27.67 -9.21
CA GLN A 285 9.42 27.15 -10.45
C GLN A 285 9.12 28.24 -11.50
N SER A 286 9.81 29.40 -11.45
CA SER A 286 9.85 30.51 -12.42
C SER A 286 8.52 31.14 -12.92
N LEU A 287 7.35 30.56 -12.67
CA LEU A 287 6.08 30.86 -13.38
C LEU A 287 4.88 30.94 -12.43
N GLY A 288 5.10 31.36 -11.18
CA GLY A 288 4.06 31.44 -10.14
C GLY A 288 4.13 30.27 -9.15
N ALA A 289 3.82 30.55 -7.89
CA ALA A 289 4.04 29.65 -6.77
C ALA A 289 3.24 28.35 -6.89
N ILE A 290 3.91 27.26 -7.28
CA ILE A 290 3.44 25.90 -7.02
C ILE A 290 3.83 25.59 -5.59
N MET A 291 2.87 25.08 -4.80
CA MET A 291 3.09 24.83 -3.38
C MET A 291 4.20 23.79 -3.20
N PRO A 292 5.34 24.16 -2.57
CA PRO A 292 6.43 23.25 -2.34
C PRO A 292 6.05 22.17 -1.31
N MET A 293 6.85 21.10 -1.24
CA MET A 293 6.68 19.93 -0.38
C MET A 293 5.65 18.92 -0.92
N ALA A 294 5.95 18.26 -2.04
CA ALA A 294 4.97 17.37 -2.65
C ALA A 294 4.66 16.12 -1.81
N LEU A 295 5.66 15.37 -1.35
CA LEU A 295 5.36 14.11 -0.65
C LEU A 295 5.84 14.08 0.81
N GLN A 296 6.71 14.99 1.23
CA GLN A 296 7.16 15.09 2.62
C GLN A 296 6.01 15.50 3.55
N GLY A 297 5.91 14.88 4.73
CA GLY A 297 4.93 15.26 5.75
C GLY A 297 3.45 15.06 5.38
N THR A 298 3.16 14.46 4.22
CA THR A 298 1.81 14.12 3.76
C THR A 298 1.15 13.02 4.60
N GLY A 299 1.97 12.20 5.27
CA GLY A 299 1.56 10.95 5.91
C GLY A 299 1.61 9.75 4.95
N TYR A 300 1.99 9.94 3.69
CA TYR A 300 2.24 8.86 2.74
C TYR A 300 3.51 8.09 3.10
N THR A 301 3.61 6.87 2.59
CA THR A 301 4.85 6.08 2.65
C THR A 301 5.58 6.23 1.32
N VAL A 302 6.78 6.79 1.31
CA VAL A 302 7.51 7.10 0.07
C VAL A 302 8.84 6.37 0.06
N LEU A 303 9.10 5.65 -1.03
CA LEU A 303 10.33 4.94 -1.32
C LEU A 303 10.93 5.54 -2.60
N GLY A 304 12.14 6.08 -2.53
CA GLY A 304 12.87 6.60 -3.67
C GLY A 304 14.13 5.81 -3.95
N ALA A 305 14.45 5.56 -5.21
CA ALA A 305 15.60 4.73 -5.60
C ALA A 305 16.97 5.39 -5.41
N ALA A 306 17.04 6.72 -5.32
CA ALA A 306 18.29 7.49 -5.37
C ALA A 306 18.24 8.79 -4.55
N SER A 307 19.40 9.25 -4.06
CA SER A 307 19.56 10.55 -3.37
C SER A 307 19.49 11.76 -4.31
N ASP A 308 19.56 12.98 -3.76
CA ASP A 308 19.33 14.25 -4.49
C ASP A 308 20.40 14.65 -5.52
N GLY A 309 21.43 13.82 -5.71
CA GLY A 309 22.47 13.98 -6.74
C GLY A 309 22.81 12.69 -7.49
N GLU A 310 22.00 11.64 -7.34
CA GLU A 310 22.34 10.29 -7.80
C GLU A 310 21.47 9.84 -8.97
N ARG A 311 22.08 9.05 -9.87
CA ARG A 311 21.38 8.33 -10.93
C ARG A 311 21.07 6.90 -10.50
N THR A 312 20.15 6.25 -11.21
CA THR A 312 19.83 4.85 -11.01
C THR A 312 20.74 3.94 -11.83
N ASN A 313 21.07 2.79 -11.28
CA ASN A 313 21.77 1.71 -11.97
C ASN A 313 20.76 0.78 -12.62
N VAL A 314 20.95 0.50 -13.91
CA VAL A 314 20.02 -0.27 -14.73
C VAL A 314 20.77 -1.27 -15.60
N SER A 315 20.17 -2.44 -15.80
CA SER A 315 20.74 -3.48 -16.66
C SER A 315 19.62 -4.17 -17.43
N GLN A 316 19.74 -4.29 -18.75
CA GLN A 316 18.69 -4.86 -19.61
C GLN A 316 18.29 -6.29 -19.19
N ASP A 317 19.26 -7.10 -18.77
CA ASP A 317 19.08 -8.49 -18.34
C ASP A 317 18.40 -8.62 -16.97
N LYS A 318 18.64 -7.67 -16.05
CA LYS A 318 18.15 -7.74 -14.66
C LYS A 318 16.95 -6.83 -14.37
N GLY A 319 16.98 -5.60 -14.85
CA GLY A 319 16.07 -4.52 -14.47
C GLY A 319 16.83 -3.36 -13.83
N SER A 320 16.11 -2.42 -13.21
CA SER A 320 16.72 -1.42 -12.34
C SER A 320 17.16 -2.04 -11.02
N LEU A 321 18.25 -1.52 -10.45
CA LEU A 321 18.84 -2.05 -9.22
C LEU A 321 17.84 -1.99 -8.06
N PHE A 322 17.16 -0.85 -7.87
CA PHE A 322 16.24 -0.67 -6.74
C PHE A 322 15.04 -1.60 -6.84
N THR A 323 14.34 -1.64 -7.97
CA THR A 323 13.22 -2.57 -8.19
C THR A 323 13.65 -4.03 -8.03
N THR A 324 14.83 -4.40 -8.56
CA THR A 324 15.35 -5.77 -8.39
C THR A 324 15.52 -6.12 -6.91
N MET A 325 16.11 -5.22 -6.12
CA MET A 325 16.33 -5.46 -4.69
C MET A 325 15.03 -5.47 -3.87
N LEU A 326 14.01 -4.69 -4.25
CA LEU A 326 12.67 -4.80 -3.65
C LEU A 326 12.04 -6.16 -3.97
N ILE A 327 12.12 -6.62 -5.22
CA ILE A 327 11.58 -7.92 -5.62
C ILE A 327 12.28 -9.06 -4.86
N ASP A 328 13.60 -9.00 -4.74
CA ASP A 328 14.38 -9.99 -3.99
C ASP A 328 14.02 -9.96 -2.50
N GLY A 329 13.81 -8.78 -1.93
CA GLY A 329 13.32 -8.62 -0.57
C GLY A 329 11.99 -9.34 -0.32
N ILE A 330 11.02 -9.21 -1.22
CA ILE A 330 9.71 -9.89 -1.08
C ILE A 330 9.87 -11.42 -1.09
N LYS A 331 10.83 -11.94 -1.86
CA LYS A 331 11.11 -13.38 -1.94
C LYS A 331 11.92 -13.89 -0.75
N SER A 332 12.87 -13.09 -0.25
CA SER A 332 13.82 -13.51 0.78
C SER A 332 13.36 -13.24 2.21
N ILE A 333 12.55 -12.22 2.45
CA ILE A 333 12.03 -11.92 3.79
C ILE A 333 11.05 -13.04 4.18
N GLY A 334 11.40 -13.80 5.23
CA GLY A 334 10.61 -14.95 5.70
C GLY A 334 9.28 -14.59 6.35
N ASP A 335 9.06 -13.32 6.71
CA ASP A 335 7.84 -12.85 7.36
C ASP A 335 6.64 -12.94 6.43
N ASP A 336 5.51 -13.45 6.93
CA ASP A 336 4.26 -13.54 6.17
C ASP A 336 3.64 -12.16 5.88
N LYS A 337 3.94 -11.16 6.72
CA LYS A 337 3.54 -9.76 6.55
C LYS A 337 4.79 -8.92 6.40
N ILE A 338 4.93 -8.26 5.25
CA ILE A 338 6.05 -7.39 4.94
C ILE A 338 5.58 -5.94 4.95
N THR A 339 6.24 -5.12 5.76
CA THR A 339 6.02 -3.67 5.78
C THR A 339 6.90 -2.98 4.74
N ALA A 340 6.51 -1.79 4.31
CA ALA A 340 7.29 -0.94 3.43
C ALA A 340 8.68 -0.65 4.00
N TRP A 341 8.81 -0.45 5.33
CA TRP A 341 10.12 -0.27 5.97
C TRP A 341 10.97 -1.54 5.95
N THR A 342 10.38 -2.70 6.29
CA THR A 342 11.12 -3.98 6.26
C THR A 342 11.66 -4.24 4.85
N LEU A 343 10.82 -4.00 3.84
CA LEU A 343 11.18 -4.16 2.44
C LEU A 343 12.26 -3.16 2.00
N PHE A 344 12.09 -1.88 2.34
CA PHE A 344 13.06 -0.83 2.05
C PHE A 344 14.41 -1.12 2.70
N ASN A 345 14.43 -1.48 3.99
CA ASN A 345 15.66 -1.78 4.72
C ASN A 345 16.39 -2.99 4.11
N TYR A 346 15.68 -4.01 3.64
CA TYR A 346 16.31 -5.09 2.88
C TYR A 346 17.01 -4.55 1.62
N ALA A 347 16.28 -3.77 0.81
CA ALA A 347 16.82 -3.23 -0.43
C ALA A 347 18.01 -2.29 -0.19
N GLU A 348 17.91 -1.35 0.75
CA GLU A 348 18.99 -0.46 1.16
C GLU A 348 20.26 -1.24 1.56
N ASN A 349 20.10 -2.27 2.39
CA ASN A 349 21.24 -3.11 2.80
C ASN A 349 21.88 -3.85 1.63
N ALA A 350 21.08 -4.41 0.72
CA ALA A 350 21.56 -5.10 -0.47
C ALA A 350 22.24 -4.14 -1.47
N MET A 351 21.86 -2.85 -1.43
CA MET A 351 22.39 -1.81 -2.32
C MET A 351 23.68 -1.16 -1.83
N ARG A 352 24.12 -1.38 -0.58
CA ARG A 352 25.29 -0.69 0.02
C ARG A 352 26.59 -0.75 -0.78
N GLN A 353 26.76 -1.77 -1.62
CA GLN A 353 27.95 -1.94 -2.46
C GLN A 353 27.88 -1.16 -3.79
N PHE A 354 26.74 -0.55 -4.12
CA PHE A 354 26.51 0.18 -5.35
C PHE A 354 26.46 1.68 -5.09
N PRO A 355 26.86 2.52 -6.05
CA PRO A 355 26.79 3.98 -5.93
C PRO A 355 25.35 4.49 -6.20
N GLN A 356 24.40 4.03 -5.40
CA GLN A 356 22.99 4.43 -5.44
C GLN A 356 22.36 4.21 -4.06
N ASN A 357 21.97 5.30 -3.40
CA ASN A 357 21.46 5.29 -2.03
C ASN A 357 19.94 5.53 -2.03
N PRO A 358 19.13 4.48 -1.79
CA PRO A 358 17.68 4.63 -1.77
C PRO A 358 17.25 5.41 -0.52
N GLN A 359 16.04 5.98 -0.57
CA GLN A 359 15.53 6.94 0.40
C GLN A 359 14.11 6.57 0.85
N PHE A 360 13.80 6.83 2.12
CA PHE A 360 12.49 6.52 2.72
C PHE A 360 11.90 7.72 3.47
N GLU A 361 10.60 7.90 3.39
CA GLU A 361 9.83 8.89 4.14
C GLU A 361 8.47 8.30 4.57
N GLY A 362 8.00 8.68 5.76
CA GLY A 362 6.64 8.36 6.23
C GLY A 362 6.51 7.14 7.16
N PRO A 363 5.30 6.56 7.28
CA PRO A 363 5.01 5.52 8.25
C PRO A 363 5.73 4.20 7.97
N LYS A 364 6.61 3.78 8.88
CA LYS A 364 7.39 2.55 8.74
C LYS A 364 6.56 1.26 8.74
N HIS A 365 5.38 1.28 9.37
CA HIS A 365 4.55 0.09 9.60
C HIS A 365 3.51 -0.17 8.49
N THR A 366 3.53 0.61 7.40
CA THR A 366 2.64 0.42 6.24
C THR A 366 2.84 -0.97 5.66
N VAL A 367 1.78 -1.77 5.57
CA VAL A 367 1.83 -3.12 5.01
C VAL A 367 1.78 -3.04 3.49
N ILE A 368 2.73 -3.70 2.82
CA ILE A 368 2.83 -3.66 1.35
C ILE A 368 2.75 -5.05 0.71
N TYR A 369 2.96 -6.12 1.49
CA TYR A 369 2.86 -7.48 0.97
C TYR A 369 2.45 -8.47 2.06
N ILE A 370 1.57 -9.40 1.69
CA ILE A 370 1.15 -10.51 2.53
C ILE A 370 1.27 -11.82 1.77
N ARG A 371 2.06 -12.75 2.32
CA ARG A 371 2.28 -14.08 1.74
C ARG A 371 1.14 -15.04 2.08
N ASN A 372 0.63 -14.94 3.31
CA ASN A 372 -0.37 -15.84 3.84
C ASN A 372 -1.64 -15.04 4.22
N SER A 373 -2.77 -15.42 3.63
CA SER A 373 -4.04 -14.69 3.77
C SER A 373 -4.56 -14.66 5.20
N TYR A 374 -4.08 -15.52 6.11
CA TYR A 374 -4.41 -15.35 7.52
C TYR A 374 -3.97 -13.98 8.03
N TYR A 375 -2.97 -13.33 7.41
CA TYR A 375 -2.43 -12.02 7.78
C TYR A 375 -3.15 -10.81 7.17
N TRP A 376 -4.08 -11.01 6.22
CA TRP A 376 -4.82 -9.95 5.53
C TRP A 376 -6.34 -10.06 5.70
#